data_AF-A0AAV0L1T7-F1
#
_entry.id   AF-A0AAV0L1T7-F1
#
_cell.length_a   1.000
_cell.length_b   1.000
_cell.length_c   1.000
_cell.angle_alpha   90.00
_cell.angle_beta   90.00
_cell.angle_gamma   90.00
#
_symmetry.space_group_name_H-M   'P 1'
#
loop_
_entity.id
_entity.type
_entity.pdbx_description
1 polymer ?
#
loop_
_entity_poly.entity_id
_entity_poly.type
_entity_poly.pdbx_seq_one_letter_code
_entity_poly.pdbx_strand_id
1 'polypeptide(L)'
;NGKSSSSRSVYVWVGNSETQCPGLCEWPFHEAANGPPSPVLVAPNGDAAMDGVVINLASLLAGAVTNPFGDGYFQGPKEAPLEAGSACPGVFGKGSHPGFAGDLLKDDKSGASYNANGIKGRKFLVPGLFDPATSTCSTVG
;
A
#
# COMPACT_ATOMS: atom_id res chain seq x y z
N ASN A 1 -31.81 21.11 25.11
CA ASN A 1 -31.83 20.66 23.70
C ASN A 1 -30.43 20.28 23.25
N GLY A 2 -29.99 19.05 23.53
CA GLY A 2 -28.73 18.52 23.02
C GLY A 2 -28.90 18.13 21.55
N LYS A 3 -28.32 18.89 20.62
CA LYS A 3 -28.18 18.45 19.23
C LYS A 3 -27.26 17.24 19.22
N SER A 4 -27.79 16.08 18.82
CA SER A 4 -26.99 14.94 18.40
C SER A 4 -25.99 15.42 17.34
N SER A 5 -24.70 15.37 17.64
CA SER A 5 -23.66 15.56 16.63
C SER A 5 -23.74 14.39 15.66
N SER A 6 -24.07 14.64 14.39
CA SER A 6 -23.95 13.62 13.35
C SER A 6 -22.49 13.16 13.28
N SER A 7 -22.23 11.95 13.75
CA SER A 7 -20.93 11.30 13.62
C SER A 7 -20.74 10.89 12.15
N ARG A 8 -19.72 11.44 11.50
CA ARG A 8 -19.31 11.01 10.15
C ARG A 8 -18.41 9.79 10.26
N SER A 9 -18.57 8.85 9.35
CA SER A 9 -17.83 7.59 9.31
C SER A 9 -17.09 7.47 7.98
N VAL A 10 -15.92 6.84 8.00
CA VAL A 10 -15.11 6.53 6.81
C VAL A 10 -15.15 5.03 6.59
N TYR A 11 -15.32 4.62 5.33
CA TYR A 11 -15.40 3.22 4.93
C TYR A 11 -14.32 2.91 3.90
N VAL A 12 -13.72 1.74 4.03
CA VAL A 12 -12.78 1.19 3.06
C VAL A 12 -13.40 -0.08 2.49
N TRP A 13 -13.39 -0.20 1.17
CA TRP A 13 -13.88 -1.38 0.47
C TRP A 13 -12.70 -2.27 0.07
N VAL A 14 -12.84 -3.57 0.31
CA VAL A 14 -11.84 -4.56 -0.05
C VAL A 14 -12.45 -5.51 -1.07
N GLY A 15 -11.77 -5.68 -2.20
CA GLY A 15 -12.13 -6.60 -3.27
C GLY A 15 -11.14 -7.76 -3.38
N ASN A 16 -11.47 -8.75 -4.20
CA ASN A 16 -10.49 -9.77 -4.60
C ASN A 16 -9.56 -9.17 -5.67
N SER A 17 -8.28 -9.03 -5.34
CA SER A 17 -7.26 -8.46 -6.23
C SER A 17 -7.08 -9.27 -7.52
N GLU A 18 -7.25 -10.59 -7.46
CA GLU A 18 -7.00 -11.53 -8.56
C GLU A 18 -7.96 -11.31 -9.71
N THR A 19 -9.21 -10.98 -9.39
CA THR A 19 -10.27 -10.82 -10.38
C THR A 19 -10.50 -9.38 -10.79
N GLN A 20 -10.19 -8.41 -9.93
CA GLN A 20 -10.45 -7.00 -10.23
C GLN A 20 -9.31 -6.34 -10.98
N CYS A 21 -8.05 -6.65 -10.63
CA CYS A 21 -6.90 -5.88 -11.11
C CYS A 21 -5.56 -6.60 -10.86
N PRO A 22 -5.36 -7.86 -11.28
CA PRO A 22 -4.20 -8.67 -10.87
C PRO A 22 -2.86 -7.96 -11.05
N GLY A 23 -2.57 -7.43 -12.26
CA GLY A 23 -1.30 -6.75 -12.51
C GLY A 23 -1.13 -5.34 -11.89
N LEU A 24 -2.15 -4.78 -11.22
CA LEU A 24 -2.06 -3.50 -10.52
C LEU A 24 -2.17 -3.66 -8.99
N CYS A 25 -3.11 -4.47 -8.54
CA CYS A 25 -3.47 -4.64 -7.15
C CYS A 25 -2.64 -5.71 -6.44
N GLU A 26 -2.04 -6.63 -7.20
CA GLU A 26 -1.17 -7.67 -6.66
C GLU A 26 0.29 -7.42 -6.95
N TRP A 27 0.65 -6.42 -7.76
CA TRP A 27 2.06 -6.05 -7.91
C TRP A 27 2.64 -5.69 -6.54
N PRO A 28 3.77 -6.29 -6.11
CA PRO A 28 4.79 -6.97 -6.94
C PRO A 28 4.73 -8.51 -6.95
N PHE A 29 3.63 -9.12 -6.49
CA PHE A 29 3.39 -10.57 -6.47
C PHE A 29 2.68 -11.10 -7.72
N HIS A 30 2.35 -10.22 -8.67
CA HIS A 30 1.89 -10.56 -10.01
C HIS A 30 2.66 -9.72 -11.04
N GLU A 31 2.75 -10.20 -12.29
CA GLU A 31 3.29 -9.41 -13.41
C GLU A 31 2.61 -8.05 -13.50
N ALA A 32 3.41 -6.99 -13.62
CA ALA A 32 2.91 -5.63 -13.69
C ALA A 32 2.03 -5.43 -14.94
N ALA A 33 0.85 -4.84 -14.77
CA ALA A 33 -0.02 -4.48 -15.89
C ALA A 33 0.57 -3.35 -16.75
N ASN A 34 1.37 -2.46 -16.13
CA ASN A 34 1.98 -1.31 -16.76
C ASN A 34 3.42 -1.12 -16.27
N GLY A 35 4.27 -0.51 -17.11
CA GLY A 35 5.66 -0.19 -16.77
C GLY A 35 6.66 -1.27 -17.19
N PRO A 36 7.93 -1.15 -16.77
CA PRO A 36 8.97 -2.11 -17.11
C PRO A 36 8.68 -3.49 -16.51
N PRO A 37 8.98 -4.60 -17.23
CA PRO A 37 8.92 -5.93 -16.65
C PRO A 37 9.79 -6.05 -15.39
N SER A 38 9.24 -6.67 -14.35
CA SER A 38 9.93 -6.92 -13.08
C SER A 38 9.77 -8.38 -12.67
N PRO A 39 10.77 -9.00 -12.01
CA PRO A 39 10.59 -10.31 -11.41
C PRO A 39 9.42 -10.30 -10.41
N VAL A 40 8.54 -11.29 -10.52
CA VAL A 40 7.44 -11.48 -9.57
C VAL A 40 8.03 -11.92 -8.21
N LEU A 41 7.65 -11.22 -7.14
CA LEU A 41 8.10 -11.53 -5.80
C LEU A 41 7.27 -12.67 -5.18
N VAL A 42 7.85 -13.35 -4.19
CA VAL A 42 7.14 -14.37 -3.42
C VAL A 42 6.33 -13.69 -2.31
N ALA A 43 5.03 -14.00 -2.28
CA ALA A 43 4.05 -13.44 -1.36
C ALA A 43 4.27 -13.96 0.09
N PRO A 44 4.39 -13.09 1.12
CA PRO A 44 4.70 -13.51 2.48
C PRO A 44 3.60 -14.27 3.21
N ASN A 45 2.36 -14.21 2.75
CA ASN A 45 1.25 -15.00 3.28
C ASN A 45 0.88 -16.20 2.37
N GLY A 46 1.69 -16.45 1.32
CA GLY A 46 1.55 -17.60 0.43
C GLY A 46 0.48 -17.48 -0.65
N ASP A 47 -0.19 -16.32 -0.73
CA ASP A 47 -1.26 -16.04 -1.70
C ASP A 47 -1.12 -14.59 -2.20
N ALA A 48 -0.86 -14.43 -3.50
CA ALA A 48 -0.61 -13.12 -4.11
C ALA A 48 -1.81 -12.17 -4.01
N ALA A 49 -3.03 -12.71 -4.13
CA ALA A 49 -4.26 -11.91 -4.07
C ALA A 49 -4.49 -11.36 -2.66
N MET A 50 -4.28 -12.18 -1.64
CA MET A 50 -4.37 -11.78 -0.24
C MET A 50 -3.28 -10.78 0.16
N ASP A 51 -2.04 -10.97 -0.29
CA ASP A 51 -0.98 -10.01 -0.05
C ASP A 51 -1.19 -8.69 -0.81
N GLY A 52 -1.77 -8.74 -2.01
CA GLY A 52 -2.27 -7.57 -2.72
C GLY A 52 -3.37 -6.83 -1.95
N VAL A 53 -4.30 -7.56 -1.32
CA VAL A 53 -5.32 -6.98 -0.42
C VAL A 53 -4.66 -6.27 0.76
N VAL A 54 -3.63 -6.84 1.37
CA VAL A 54 -2.91 -6.21 2.49
C VAL A 54 -2.30 -4.87 2.06
N ILE A 55 -1.64 -4.82 0.90
CA ILE A 55 -1.05 -3.58 0.35
C ILE A 55 -2.14 -2.52 0.15
N ASN A 56 -3.22 -2.87 -0.54
CA ASN A 56 -4.30 -1.93 -0.85
C ASN A 56 -5.02 -1.44 0.41
N LEU A 57 -5.30 -2.35 1.35
CA LEU A 57 -5.93 -2.01 2.62
C LEU A 57 -5.04 -1.05 3.44
N ALA A 58 -3.73 -1.28 3.47
CA ALA A 58 -2.79 -0.39 4.16
C ALA A 58 -2.78 1.02 3.53
N SER A 59 -2.75 1.11 2.19
CA SER A 59 -2.85 2.39 1.46
C SER A 59 -4.14 3.14 1.77
N LEU A 60 -5.29 2.45 1.72
CA LEU A 60 -6.60 3.03 1.93
C LEU A 60 -6.83 3.41 3.40
N LEU A 61 -6.34 2.60 4.34
CA LEU A 61 -6.39 2.92 5.76
C LEU A 61 -5.55 4.16 6.08
N ALA A 62 -4.37 4.30 5.48
CA ALA A 62 -3.56 5.51 5.63
C ALA A 62 -4.35 6.75 5.18
N GLY A 63 -4.94 6.72 3.98
CA GLY A 63 -5.79 7.82 3.49
C GLY A 63 -7.00 8.09 4.39
N ALA A 64 -7.68 7.05 4.89
CA ALA A 64 -8.79 7.20 5.81
C ALA A 64 -8.40 7.88 7.15
N VAL A 65 -7.17 7.67 7.63
CA VAL A 65 -6.67 8.29 8.85
C VAL A 65 -6.15 9.70 8.61
N THR A 66 -5.44 9.91 7.50
CA THR A 66 -4.74 11.18 7.25
C THR A 66 -5.60 12.20 6.51
N ASN A 67 -6.61 11.75 5.77
CA ASN A 67 -7.52 12.57 4.98
C ASN A 67 -8.97 12.02 4.97
N PRO A 68 -9.59 11.77 6.15
CA PRO A 68 -10.90 11.12 6.24
C PRO A 68 -12.03 11.83 5.47
N PHE A 69 -11.92 13.14 5.26
CA PHE A 69 -12.99 13.99 4.73
C PHE A 69 -12.55 14.92 3.57
N GLY A 70 -11.37 14.67 2.98
CA GLY A 70 -10.86 15.44 1.84
C GLY A 70 -10.37 16.85 2.21
N ASP A 71 -10.06 17.11 3.47
CA ASP A 71 -9.53 18.38 3.99
C ASP A 71 -8.28 18.20 4.88
N GLY A 72 -7.67 17.01 4.83
CA GLY A 72 -6.46 16.65 5.56
C GLY A 72 -5.23 16.58 4.66
N TYR A 73 -4.51 15.47 4.75
CA TYR A 73 -3.20 15.27 4.15
C TYR A 73 -3.26 14.55 2.80
N PHE A 74 -2.95 15.28 1.71
CA PHE A 74 -2.91 14.77 0.34
C PHE A 74 -1.97 15.63 -0.54
N GLN A 75 -1.57 15.11 -1.70
CA GLN A 75 -0.92 15.89 -2.76
C GLN A 75 -1.89 16.23 -3.90
N GLY A 76 -1.61 17.34 -4.60
CA GLY A 76 -2.36 17.75 -5.78
C GLY A 76 -3.64 18.53 -5.44
N PRO A 77 -4.51 18.77 -6.45
CA PRO A 77 -5.77 19.45 -6.25
C PRO A 77 -6.76 18.58 -5.46
N LYS A 78 -7.63 19.21 -4.66
CA LYS A 78 -8.62 18.53 -3.81
C LYS A 78 -9.63 17.69 -4.61
N GLU A 79 -9.86 18.02 -5.87
CA GLU A 79 -10.77 17.34 -6.78
C GLU A 79 -10.18 16.01 -7.30
N ALA A 80 -8.86 15.83 -7.21
CA ALA A 80 -8.14 14.62 -7.61
C ALA A 80 -6.90 14.40 -6.72
N PRO A 81 -7.09 14.16 -5.41
CA PRO A 81 -6.00 14.08 -4.46
C PRO A 81 -5.24 12.76 -4.59
N LEU A 82 -3.91 12.81 -4.45
CA LEU A 82 -3.11 11.64 -4.12
C LEU A 82 -2.97 11.58 -2.60
N GLU A 83 -3.55 10.55 -2.00
CA GLU A 83 -3.50 10.28 -0.57
C GLU A 83 -2.12 9.76 -0.14
N ALA A 84 -1.88 9.68 1.17
CA ALA A 84 -0.60 9.27 1.74
C ALA A 84 0.04 8.04 1.05
N GLY A 85 -0.75 6.98 0.80
CA GLY A 85 -0.27 5.78 0.11
C GLY A 85 -0.29 5.89 -1.42
N SER A 86 -1.32 6.50 -2.02
CA SER A 86 -1.44 6.58 -3.48
C SER A 86 -0.48 7.59 -4.12
N ALA A 87 0.09 8.50 -3.32
CA ALA A 87 1.23 9.34 -3.71
C ALA A 87 2.55 8.56 -3.83
N CYS A 88 2.60 7.32 -3.33
CA CYS A 88 3.80 6.46 -3.30
C CYS A 88 3.59 5.11 -4.00
N PRO A 89 3.08 5.09 -5.25
CA PRO A 89 2.74 3.85 -5.93
C PRO A 89 3.98 2.97 -6.09
N GLY A 90 3.89 1.74 -5.57
CA GLY A 90 4.94 0.74 -5.70
C GLY A 90 6.24 1.01 -4.92
N VAL A 91 6.26 2.02 -4.05
CA VAL A 91 7.39 2.28 -3.16
C VAL A 91 7.25 1.40 -1.93
N PHE A 92 8.02 0.31 -1.84
CA PHE A 92 7.98 -0.61 -0.69
C PHE A 92 9.29 -0.67 0.10
N GLY A 93 10.41 -0.34 -0.53
CA GLY A 93 11.73 -0.36 0.09
C GLY A 93 12.61 0.80 -0.36
N LYS A 94 13.84 0.85 0.15
CA LYS A 94 14.80 1.86 -0.28
C LYS A 94 15.14 1.65 -1.75
N GLY A 95 15.27 2.74 -2.49
CA GLY A 95 15.67 2.69 -3.90
C GLY A 95 14.59 2.20 -4.87
N SER A 96 13.32 2.10 -4.44
CA SER A 96 12.22 1.78 -5.36
C SER A 96 12.18 2.72 -6.57
N HIS A 97 11.91 2.15 -7.73
CA HIS A 97 11.73 2.86 -9.00
C HIS A 97 10.85 2.00 -9.92
N PRO A 98 10.41 2.49 -11.09
CA PRO A 98 9.60 1.68 -12.01
C PRO A 98 10.28 0.32 -12.31
N GLY A 99 9.55 -0.77 -12.08
CA GLY A 99 10.06 -2.15 -12.23
C GLY A 99 10.87 -2.71 -11.04
N PHE A 100 11.03 -1.96 -9.96
CA PHE A 100 11.74 -2.40 -8.76
C PHE A 100 11.05 -1.95 -7.49
N ALA A 101 10.55 -2.91 -6.70
CA ALA A 101 9.85 -2.66 -5.44
C ALA A 101 10.71 -2.01 -4.35
N GLY A 102 12.03 -1.97 -4.54
CA GLY A 102 13.00 -1.49 -3.57
C GLY A 102 13.72 -2.62 -2.85
N ASP A 103 14.67 -2.26 -1.99
CA ASP A 103 15.40 -3.20 -1.14
C ASP A 103 14.46 -3.74 -0.05
N LEU A 104 14.07 -5.00 -0.20
CA LEU A 104 13.16 -5.71 0.71
C LEU A 104 13.87 -6.79 1.50
N LEU A 105 13.36 -7.09 2.69
CA LEU A 105 13.79 -8.24 3.47
C LEU A 105 13.30 -9.52 2.77
N LYS A 106 14.09 -10.59 2.88
CA LYS A 106 13.71 -11.93 2.40
C LYS A 106 13.59 -12.91 3.55
N ASP A 107 12.60 -13.78 3.48
CA ASP A 107 12.47 -14.92 4.38
C ASP A 107 13.32 -16.08 3.87
N ASP A 108 14.25 -16.57 4.70
CA ASP A 108 15.20 -17.60 4.28
C ASP A 108 14.56 -18.95 3.93
N LYS A 109 13.36 -19.24 4.45
CA LYS A 109 12.68 -20.53 4.26
C LYS A 109 11.77 -20.53 3.04
N SER A 110 10.97 -19.48 2.90
CA SER A 110 9.95 -19.36 1.84
C SER A 110 10.43 -18.53 0.64
N GLY A 111 11.48 -17.73 0.81
CA GLY A 111 11.89 -16.74 -0.19
C GLY A 111 10.99 -15.50 -0.25
N ALA A 112 10.00 -15.38 0.64
CA ALA A 112 9.04 -14.29 0.65
C ALA A 112 9.71 -12.93 0.84
N SER A 113 9.25 -11.92 0.09
CA SER A 113 9.72 -10.54 0.19
C SER A 113 8.78 -9.70 1.06
N TYR A 114 9.32 -8.95 2.02
CA TYR A 114 8.53 -8.20 3.02
C TYR A 114 9.30 -6.98 3.54
N ASN A 115 8.60 -6.06 4.20
CA ASN A 115 9.19 -4.89 4.88
C ASN A 115 8.63 -4.68 6.30
N ALA A 116 7.61 -5.43 6.72
CA ALA A 116 7.01 -5.32 8.04
C ALA A 116 6.90 -6.68 8.75
N ASN A 117 7.22 -6.67 10.05
CA ASN A 117 7.05 -7.81 10.95
C ASN A 117 5.77 -7.65 11.77
N GLY A 118 4.87 -8.61 11.65
CA GLY A 118 3.65 -8.70 12.42
C GLY A 118 3.76 -9.59 13.65
N ILE A 119 2.67 -9.66 14.41
CA ILE A 119 2.57 -10.54 15.57
C ILE A 119 2.66 -12.02 15.17
N LYS A 120 3.27 -12.82 16.05
CA LYS A 120 3.46 -14.27 15.88
C LYS A 120 4.27 -14.64 14.62
N GLY A 121 5.23 -13.80 14.23
CA GLY A 121 6.13 -14.08 13.10
C GLY A 121 5.50 -13.91 11.72
N ARG A 122 4.29 -13.33 11.64
CA ARG A 122 3.69 -12.97 10.36
C ARG A 122 4.52 -11.88 9.68
N LYS A 123 4.57 -11.92 8.35
CA LYS A 123 5.34 -10.98 7.53
C LYS A 123 4.39 -10.33 6.55
N PHE A 124 4.62 -9.05 6.28
CA PHE A 124 3.78 -8.26 5.40
C PHE A 124 4.63 -7.37 4.52
N LEU A 125 4.13 -7.12 3.31
CA LEU A 125 4.58 -6.03 2.48
C LEU A 125 3.52 -4.92 2.58
N VAL A 126 3.93 -3.73 3.01
CA VAL A 126 3.07 -2.55 3.15
C VAL A 126 3.66 -1.37 2.38
N PRO A 127 2.83 -0.48 1.83
CA PRO A 127 3.29 0.64 1.02
C PRO A 127 4.11 1.63 1.86
N GLY A 128 5.04 2.31 1.20
CA GLY A 128 5.56 3.57 1.68
C GLY A 128 4.47 4.64 1.67
N LEU A 129 4.58 5.58 2.60
CA LEU A 129 3.68 6.72 2.68
C LEU A 129 4.43 8.00 2.33
N PHE A 130 3.77 8.92 1.66
CA PHE A 130 4.34 10.22 1.40
C PHE A 130 4.63 10.91 2.75
N ASP A 131 5.75 11.60 2.85
CA ASP A 131 6.13 12.46 3.96
C ASP A 131 6.16 13.92 3.46
N PRO A 132 5.29 14.82 3.97
CA PRO A 132 5.26 16.19 3.50
C PRO A 132 6.48 16.99 3.96
N ALA A 133 7.13 16.59 5.06
CA ALA A 133 8.28 17.32 5.60
C ALA A 133 9.51 17.15 4.71
N THR A 134 9.68 15.98 4.12
CA THR A 134 10.80 15.68 3.21
C THR A 134 10.42 15.73 1.74
N SER A 135 9.12 15.74 1.42
CA SER A 135 8.61 15.59 0.05
C SER A 135 9.09 14.29 -0.61
N THR A 136 9.18 13.21 0.16
CA THR A 136 9.59 11.88 -0.33
C THR A 136 8.66 10.80 0.21
N CYS A 137 8.71 9.61 -0.40
CA CYS A 137 8.04 8.42 0.14
C CYS A 137 8.92 7.75 1.21
N SER A 138 8.34 7.56 2.39
CA SER A 138 8.98 6.89 3.53
C SER A 138 8.43 5.47 3.66
N THR A 139 9.32 4.49 3.67
CA THR A 139 8.97 3.06 3.80
C THR A 139 9.12 2.61 5.24
N VAL A 140 8.42 1.52 5.60
CA VAL A 140 8.61 0.88 6.90
C VAL A 140 9.96 0.17 6.90
N GLY A 141 10.84 0.55 7.84
CA GLY A 141 12.21 0.06 7.99
C GLY A 141 12.68 0.18 9.42
#